data_AF-A0A0K1JNU7-F1
#
_entry.id   AF-A0A0K1JNU7-F1
#
_cell.length_a   1.000
_cell.length_b   1.000
_cell.length_c   1.000
_cell.angle_alpha   90.00
_cell.angle_beta   90.00
_cell.angle_gamma   90.00
#
_symmetry.space_group_name_H-M   'P 1'
#
loop_
_entity.id
_entity.type
_entity.pdbx_description
1 polymer ?
#
loop_
_entity_poly.entity_id
_entity_poly.type
_entity_poly.pdbx_seq_one_letter_code
_entity_poly.pdbx_strand_id
1 'polypeptide(L)'
;MRHRVGVRRALGSAVAAGLLVAAAAAVRADSPRPVVATGTLSVAAPKVVVIAPQRTDALALRHAPARTTGPGMTTPGTYLAAEPDATGAFEVIERIRLTHAVSKVVLRRPVLPNLPGLQGVRPTVTTLQAQSGSQPVALPTSALGSGSTIVRLPAPARDLSLRYRLQAATTRSTPAPIGRVLVGLAPITTGATGAVMIDVVGAGIRNLVCPQLDVTAQVCGVQRGQTWSAGPLARDQSAVIAQVDLPSPGGS
;
A
#
# COMPACT_ATOMS: atom_id res chain seq x y z
N MET A 1 -26.12 -50.07 -4.96
CA MET A 1 -27.31 -49.60 -4.21
C MET A 1 -27.55 -48.14 -4.55
N ARG A 2 -28.74 -47.84 -5.06
CA ARG A 2 -29.17 -46.52 -5.58
C ARG A 2 -30.14 -45.89 -4.58
N HIS A 3 -29.95 -44.63 -4.19
CA HIS A 3 -30.99 -43.77 -3.60
C HIS A 3 -30.85 -42.38 -4.24
N ARG A 4 -31.70 -42.03 -5.22
CA ARG A 4 -32.97 -41.26 -5.10
C ARG A 4 -32.76 -39.90 -4.43
N VAL A 5 -32.64 -38.82 -5.22
CA VAL A 5 -33.71 -37.92 -5.71
C VAL A 5 -34.41 -37.14 -4.58
N GLY A 6 -34.24 -35.81 -4.61
CA GLY A 6 -34.97 -34.85 -3.80
C GLY A 6 -35.00 -33.47 -4.46
N VAL A 7 -35.88 -33.30 -5.45
CA VAL A 7 -36.28 -32.01 -6.03
C VAL A 7 -37.31 -31.37 -5.11
N ARG A 8 -37.15 -30.10 -4.69
CA ARG A 8 -38.27 -29.18 -4.40
C ARG A 8 -37.94 -27.72 -4.71
N ARG A 9 -38.87 -27.14 -5.48
CA ARG A 9 -38.98 -25.76 -5.97
C ARG A 9 -39.53 -24.81 -4.90
N ALA A 10 -39.22 -23.52 -5.01
CA ALA A 10 -40.14 -22.35 -4.83
C ALA A 10 -39.27 -21.08 -5.07
N LEU A 11 -39.34 -20.33 -6.17
CA LEU A 11 -40.41 -19.44 -6.66
C LEU A 11 -40.98 -18.54 -5.56
N GLY A 12 -40.47 -17.31 -5.51
CA GLY A 12 -40.97 -16.22 -4.67
C GLY A 12 -40.59 -14.87 -5.29
N SER A 13 -41.37 -14.46 -6.28
CA SER A 13 -41.36 -13.11 -6.84
C SER A 13 -42.21 -12.20 -5.94
N ALA A 14 -41.70 -11.03 -5.56
CA ALA A 14 -42.54 -9.93 -5.09
C ALA A 14 -41.93 -8.60 -5.53
N VAL A 15 -42.63 -7.98 -6.48
CA VAL A 15 -42.44 -6.64 -7.02
C VAL A 15 -42.95 -5.63 -6.00
N ALA A 16 -42.17 -4.58 -5.70
CA ALA A 16 -42.68 -3.39 -5.03
C ALA A 16 -42.14 -2.16 -5.76
N ALA A 17 -42.93 -1.69 -6.71
CA ALA A 17 -42.80 -0.37 -7.31
C ALA A 17 -43.44 0.65 -6.36
N GLY A 18 -42.63 1.56 -5.82
CA GLY A 18 -43.07 2.67 -4.98
C GLY A 18 -42.71 3.99 -5.63
N LEU A 19 -43.68 4.60 -6.31
CA LEU A 19 -43.68 6.01 -6.72
C LEU A 19 -43.67 6.90 -5.47
N LEU A 20 -42.79 7.90 -5.41
CA LEU A 20 -43.02 9.10 -4.60
C LEU A 20 -42.55 10.34 -5.36
N VAL A 21 -43.56 11.06 -5.85
CA VAL A 21 -43.52 12.43 -6.36
C VAL A 21 -43.61 13.36 -5.16
N ALA A 22 -42.69 14.33 -5.03
CA ALA A 22 -42.91 15.49 -4.16
C ALA A 22 -42.13 16.74 -4.60
N ALA A 23 -42.90 17.68 -5.14
CA ALA A 23 -42.86 19.13 -4.95
C ALA A 23 -41.55 19.91 -5.16
N ALA A 24 -41.53 20.63 -6.28
CA ALA A 24 -40.76 21.86 -6.45
C ALA A 24 -41.28 22.96 -5.51
N ALA A 25 -40.38 23.55 -4.71
CA ALA A 25 -40.59 24.85 -4.09
C ALA A 25 -39.42 25.75 -4.49
N ALA A 26 -39.72 26.71 -5.36
CA ALA A 26 -38.81 27.75 -5.78
C ALA A 26 -38.66 28.78 -4.64
N VAL A 27 -37.48 28.81 -4.01
CA VAL A 27 -37.08 29.94 -3.16
C VAL A 27 -36.12 30.80 -3.97
N ARG A 28 -36.63 31.93 -4.45
CA ARG A 28 -35.80 33.05 -4.91
C ARG A 28 -35.21 33.71 -3.66
N ALA A 29 -33.91 33.54 -3.45
CA ALA A 29 -33.15 34.31 -2.48
C ALA A 29 -32.21 35.26 -3.22
N ASP A 30 -32.28 36.52 -2.79
CA ASP A 30 -31.52 37.68 -3.26
C ASP A 30 -30.04 37.40 -3.48
N SER A 31 -29.52 37.85 -4.62
CA SER A 31 -28.09 37.84 -4.92
C SER A 31 -27.44 39.11 -4.36
N PRO A 32 -26.61 39.04 -3.30
CA PRO A 32 -25.80 40.17 -2.90
C PRO A 32 -24.77 40.48 -3.99
N ARG A 33 -24.75 41.74 -4.45
CA ARG A 33 -23.73 42.27 -5.35
C ARG A 33 -22.33 42.10 -4.72
N PRO A 34 -21.37 41.49 -5.42
CA PRO A 34 -20.00 41.41 -4.93
C PRO A 34 -19.36 42.80 -4.96
N VAL A 35 -18.95 43.28 -3.79
CA VAL A 35 -18.03 44.42 -3.65
C VAL A 35 -16.64 43.91 -4.04
N VAL A 36 -16.09 44.43 -5.13
CA VAL A 36 -14.72 44.15 -5.57
C VAL A 36 -13.77 44.92 -4.65
N ALA A 37 -13.29 44.26 -3.60
CA ALA A 37 -12.17 44.75 -2.80
C ALA A 37 -10.87 44.45 -3.57
N THR A 38 -10.25 45.50 -4.13
CA THR A 38 -8.94 45.44 -4.78
C THR A 38 -7.84 45.30 -3.71
N GLY A 39 -7.75 44.11 -3.11
CA GLY A 39 -6.66 43.73 -2.22
C GLY A 39 -5.54 43.08 -3.04
N THR A 40 -4.37 43.71 -3.09
CA THR A 40 -3.15 43.12 -3.64
C THR A 40 -2.68 41.98 -2.74
N LEU A 41 -3.15 40.76 -3.02
CA LEU A 41 -2.64 39.55 -2.39
C LEU A 41 -1.22 39.28 -2.89
N SER A 42 -0.24 39.65 -2.07
CA SER A 42 1.15 39.19 -2.20
C SER A 42 1.18 37.69 -1.90
N VAL A 43 1.00 36.88 -2.95
CA VAL A 43 1.12 35.42 -2.87
C VAL A 43 2.59 35.09 -2.63
N ALA A 44 2.94 34.82 -1.37
CA ALA A 44 4.24 34.30 -1.01
C ALA A 44 4.49 33.02 -1.81
N ALA A 45 5.56 33.03 -2.62
CA ALA A 45 5.94 31.88 -3.43
C ALA A 45 6.10 30.63 -2.55
N PRO A 46 5.61 29.45 -2.98
CA PRO A 46 5.76 28.23 -2.21
C PRO A 46 7.24 27.99 -1.95
N LYS A 47 7.61 27.92 -0.66
CA LYS A 47 8.97 27.65 -0.22
C LYS A 47 9.30 26.21 -0.60
N VAL A 48 9.94 26.04 -1.75
CA VAL A 48 10.52 24.77 -2.17
C VAL A 48 11.65 24.46 -1.19
N VAL A 49 11.38 23.57 -0.24
CA VAL A 49 12.42 23.06 0.66
C VAL A 49 13.32 22.15 -0.15
N VAL A 50 14.41 22.71 -0.67
CA VAL A 50 15.52 21.92 -1.22
C VAL A 50 16.23 21.31 -0.02
N ILE A 51 15.81 20.10 0.37
CA ILE A 51 16.52 19.31 1.36
C ILE A 51 17.85 18.93 0.72
N ALA A 52 18.92 19.60 1.13
CA ALA A 52 20.28 19.20 0.77
C ALA A 52 20.45 17.70 1.09
N PRO A 53 21.20 16.93 0.28
CA PRO A 53 21.45 15.53 0.56
C PRO A 53 22.23 15.47 1.87
N GLN A 54 21.52 15.34 2.99
CA GLN A 54 22.15 14.90 4.23
C GLN A 54 22.85 13.61 3.86
N ARG A 55 24.12 13.48 4.25
CA ARG A 55 24.79 12.18 4.32
C ARG A 55 23.91 11.31 5.20
N THR A 56 22.98 10.61 4.58
CA THR A 56 22.25 9.51 5.15
C THR A 56 23.31 8.43 5.30
N ASP A 57 23.98 8.45 6.45
CA ASP A 57 24.64 7.24 6.92
C ASP A 57 23.63 6.11 6.77
N ALA A 58 24.09 5.15 6.00
CA ALA A 58 23.27 4.29 5.20
C ALA A 58 22.39 3.42 6.10
N LEU A 59 21.13 3.82 6.28
CA LEU A 59 20.12 2.85 6.66
C LEU A 59 20.01 1.75 5.58
N ALA A 60 20.59 1.88 4.37
CA ALA A 60 20.58 0.91 3.25
C ALA A 60 19.31 0.03 3.24
N LEU A 61 19.29 -1.18 2.75
CA LEU A 61 18.78 -2.22 3.64
C LEU A 61 20.05 -2.95 4.02
N ARG A 62 20.10 -3.57 5.20
CA ARG A 62 21.23 -4.46 5.47
C ARG A 62 21.34 -5.53 4.38
N HIS A 63 20.22 -5.84 3.73
CA HIS A 63 20.13 -6.79 2.65
C HIS A 63 19.72 -6.12 1.34
N ALA A 64 20.64 -6.11 0.37
CA ALA A 64 20.26 -5.88 -1.03
C ALA A 64 19.15 -6.87 -1.43
N PRO A 65 18.25 -6.52 -2.36
CA PRO A 65 17.18 -7.41 -2.77
C PRO A 65 17.76 -8.75 -3.22
N ALA A 66 17.36 -9.84 -2.56
CA ALA A 66 17.84 -11.20 -2.87
C ALA A 66 17.44 -11.63 -4.29
N ARG A 67 16.44 -10.97 -4.86
CA ARG A 67 15.87 -11.25 -6.17
C ARG A 67 16.45 -10.31 -7.24
N THR A 68 16.89 -10.89 -8.35
CA THR A 68 17.42 -10.15 -9.52
C THR A 68 16.49 -10.17 -10.73
N THR A 69 15.43 -10.97 -10.71
CA THR A 69 14.50 -11.17 -11.84
C THR A 69 13.03 -11.17 -11.40
N GLY A 70 12.12 -10.89 -12.33
CA GLY A 70 10.66 -10.93 -12.12
C GLY A 70 9.97 -9.56 -12.18
N PRO A 71 8.68 -9.48 -11.78
CA PRO A 71 7.91 -8.24 -11.76
C PRO A 71 8.61 -7.13 -10.96
N GLY A 72 8.65 -5.92 -11.51
CA GLY A 72 9.34 -4.78 -10.89
C GLY A 72 10.88 -4.81 -10.95
N MET A 73 11.46 -5.93 -11.43
CA MET A 73 12.91 -6.15 -11.53
C MET A 73 13.36 -6.24 -12.99
N THR A 74 12.88 -7.26 -13.72
CA THR A 74 13.16 -7.48 -15.13
C THR A 74 11.92 -7.33 -16.01
N THR A 75 10.72 -7.59 -15.48
CA THR A 75 9.44 -7.48 -16.21
C THR A 75 8.53 -6.41 -15.60
N PRO A 76 7.56 -5.87 -16.35
CA PRO A 76 6.57 -4.93 -15.81
C PRO A 76 5.83 -5.50 -14.60
N GLY A 77 5.59 -4.64 -13.61
CA GLY A 77 4.98 -5.01 -12.34
C GLY A 77 5.62 -4.28 -11.16
N THR A 78 5.37 -4.80 -9.96
CA THR A 78 5.90 -4.25 -8.71
C THR A 78 6.63 -5.33 -7.92
N TYR A 79 7.80 -4.97 -7.39
CA TYR A 79 8.53 -5.75 -6.40
C TYR A 79 8.56 -4.96 -5.10
N LEU A 80 8.14 -5.57 -4.00
CA LEU A 80 8.17 -4.98 -2.67
C LEU A 80 9.03 -5.86 -1.76
N ALA A 81 10.06 -5.30 -1.16
CA ALA A 81 10.87 -5.93 -0.14
C ALA A 81 10.68 -5.21 1.19
N ALA A 82 10.41 -5.94 2.26
CA ALA A 82 10.18 -5.39 3.59
C ALA A 82 11.02 -6.12 4.65
N GLU A 83 11.63 -5.37 5.56
CA GLU A 83 12.41 -5.91 6.69
C GLU A 83 11.89 -5.28 7.99
N PRO A 84 11.44 -6.07 8.98
CA PRO A 84 11.02 -5.54 10.28
C PRO A 84 12.23 -5.07 11.08
N ASP A 85 12.06 -3.98 11.83
CA ASP A 85 12.96 -3.61 12.91
C ASP A 85 12.49 -4.17 14.27
N ALA A 86 13.30 -3.95 15.31
CA ALA A 86 12.99 -4.40 16.67
C ALA A 86 11.74 -3.74 17.28
N THR A 87 11.27 -2.62 16.71
CA THR A 87 10.07 -1.90 17.16
C THR A 87 8.80 -2.37 16.45
N GLY A 88 8.93 -3.23 15.42
CA GLY A 88 7.84 -3.67 14.57
C GLY A 88 7.52 -2.72 13.41
N ALA A 89 8.26 -1.63 13.24
CA ALA A 89 8.20 -0.87 11.99
C ALA A 89 8.98 -1.61 10.89
N PHE A 90 8.72 -1.28 9.63
CA PHE A 90 9.38 -1.93 8.50
C PHE A 90 10.12 -0.92 7.65
N GLU A 91 11.35 -1.23 7.29
CA GLU A 91 12.01 -0.59 6.16
C GLU A 91 11.54 -1.28 4.88
N VAL A 92 11.06 -0.51 3.92
CA VAL A 92 10.47 -1.01 2.69
C VAL A 92 11.16 -0.41 1.48
N ILE A 93 11.52 -1.27 0.52
CA ILE A 93 11.84 -0.89 -0.85
C ILE A 93 10.73 -1.38 -1.77
N GLU A 94 10.16 -0.48 -2.56
CA GLU A 94 9.23 -0.80 -3.63
C GLU A 94 9.85 -0.42 -4.97
N ARG A 95 10.07 -1.39 -5.85
CA ARG A 95 10.57 -1.19 -7.21
C ARG A 95 9.45 -1.42 -8.20
N ILE A 96 9.27 -0.46 -9.09
CA ILE A 96 8.19 -0.44 -10.06
C ILE A 96 8.82 -0.42 -11.45
N ARG A 97 8.37 -1.33 -12.31
CA ARG A 97 8.64 -1.30 -13.74
C ARG A 97 7.32 -1.17 -14.50
N LEU A 98 7.19 -0.10 -15.26
CA LEU A 98 5.99 0.23 -16.03
C LEU A 98 6.14 -0.24 -17.48
N THR A 99 5.02 -0.61 -18.11
CA THR A 99 5.01 -1.00 -19.53
C THR A 99 5.40 0.17 -20.45
N HIS A 100 5.03 1.39 -20.07
CA HIS A 100 5.31 2.62 -20.82
C HIS A 100 5.96 3.66 -19.93
N ALA A 101 6.72 4.56 -20.55
CA ALA A 101 7.31 5.68 -19.81
C ALA A 101 6.21 6.65 -19.38
N VAL A 102 6.26 7.11 -18.13
CA VAL A 102 5.29 8.07 -17.57
C VAL A 102 6.02 9.27 -17.02
N SER A 103 5.37 10.44 -17.02
CA SER A 103 5.89 11.67 -16.40
C SER A 103 5.39 11.89 -14.97
N LYS A 104 4.42 11.10 -14.51
CA LYS A 104 3.84 11.19 -13.18
C LYS A 104 3.43 9.81 -12.65
N VAL A 105 3.53 9.64 -11.34
CA VAL A 105 2.99 8.48 -10.61
C VAL A 105 2.12 8.97 -9.47
N VAL A 106 1.20 8.12 -9.01
CA VAL A 106 0.30 8.44 -7.91
C VAL A 106 0.60 7.51 -6.74
N LEU A 107 0.91 8.05 -5.58
CA LEU A 107 1.19 7.31 -4.36
C LEU A 107 0.00 7.40 -3.40
N ARG A 108 -0.26 6.33 -2.66
CA ARG A 108 -1.28 6.25 -1.60
C ARG A 108 -0.75 5.42 -0.44
N ARG A 109 -1.30 5.61 0.76
CA ARG A 109 -1.05 4.67 1.87
C ARG A 109 -1.48 3.25 1.47
N PRO A 110 -0.83 2.21 2.03
CA PRO A 110 -1.27 0.84 1.84
C PRO A 110 -2.74 0.69 2.21
N VAL A 111 -3.52 0.12 1.30
CA VAL A 111 -4.92 -0.23 1.55
C VAL A 111 -4.94 -1.70 1.97
N LEU A 112 -5.23 -1.93 3.24
CA LEU A 112 -5.37 -3.28 3.77
C LEU A 112 -6.85 -3.69 3.78
N PRO A 113 -7.17 -4.94 3.43
CA PRO A 113 -8.51 -5.47 3.62
C PRO A 113 -8.90 -5.44 5.10
N ASN A 114 -10.19 -5.25 5.37
CA ASN A 114 -10.72 -5.27 6.73
C ASN A 114 -10.81 -6.71 7.23
N LEU A 115 -9.77 -7.19 7.92
CA LEU A 115 -9.64 -8.58 8.33
C LEU A 115 -9.58 -8.76 9.85
N PRO A 116 -10.01 -9.94 10.34
CA PRO A 116 -9.71 -10.41 11.69
C PRO A 116 -8.23 -10.20 12.06
N GLY A 117 -8.01 -9.47 13.15
CA GLY A 117 -6.69 -9.13 13.67
C GLY A 117 -6.19 -7.76 13.23
N LEU A 118 -6.45 -7.34 11.99
CA LEU A 118 -5.98 -6.06 11.43
C LEU A 118 -7.04 -4.94 11.51
N GLN A 119 -8.13 -5.13 12.27
CA GLN A 119 -9.13 -4.08 12.43
C GLN A 119 -8.51 -2.81 13.03
N GLY A 120 -8.81 -1.67 12.41
CA GLY A 120 -8.30 -0.38 12.87
C GLY A 120 -6.83 -0.11 12.54
N VAL A 121 -6.10 -1.08 11.95
CA VAL A 121 -4.73 -0.85 11.48
C VAL A 121 -4.74 0.19 10.34
N ARG A 122 -3.84 1.17 10.45
CA ARG A 122 -3.72 2.30 9.53
C ARG A 122 -2.23 2.53 9.26
N PRO A 123 -1.62 1.75 8.35
CA PRO A 123 -0.20 1.86 8.08
C PRO A 123 0.14 3.27 7.63
N THR A 124 1.18 3.84 8.23
CA THR A 124 1.68 5.17 7.92
C THR A 124 3.03 5.06 7.24
N VAL A 125 3.19 5.77 6.13
CA VAL A 125 4.43 5.81 5.35
C VAL A 125 5.19 7.06 5.76
N THR A 126 6.40 6.89 6.26
CA THR A 126 7.31 7.97 6.67
C THR A 126 8.66 7.82 5.99
N THR A 127 9.50 8.86 6.04
CA THR A 127 10.85 8.86 5.44
C THR A 127 10.86 8.46 3.96
N LEU A 128 9.79 8.79 3.23
CA LEU A 128 9.63 8.43 1.82
C LEU A 128 10.70 9.12 0.97
N GLN A 129 11.39 8.32 0.18
CA GLN A 129 12.36 8.71 -0.82
C GLN A 129 11.98 8.04 -2.14
N ALA A 130 12.25 8.72 -3.25
CA ALA A 130 11.95 8.22 -4.59
C ALA A 130 13.12 8.48 -5.53
N GLN A 131 13.39 7.51 -6.41
CA GLN A 131 14.43 7.56 -7.43
C GLN A 131 13.87 7.02 -8.74
N SER A 132 14.24 7.63 -9.85
CA SER A 132 13.97 7.12 -11.19
C SER A 132 15.31 6.87 -11.89
N GLY A 133 15.66 5.59 -12.08
CA GLY A 133 17.03 5.20 -12.40
C GLY A 133 18.00 5.69 -11.31
N SER A 134 18.99 6.49 -11.68
CA SER A 134 19.95 7.13 -10.77
C SER A 134 19.53 8.53 -10.33
N GLN A 135 18.42 9.07 -10.83
CA GLN A 135 18.01 10.44 -10.55
C GLN A 135 17.05 10.50 -9.34
N PRO A 136 17.34 11.32 -8.32
CA PRO A 136 16.40 11.54 -7.22
C PRO A 136 15.14 12.24 -7.74
N VAL A 137 13.99 11.83 -7.21
CA VAL A 137 12.68 12.40 -7.57
C VAL A 137 12.22 13.31 -6.44
N ALA A 138 11.90 14.57 -6.76
CA ALA A 138 11.38 15.52 -5.78
C ALA A 138 9.98 15.09 -5.31
N LEU A 139 9.82 14.96 -4.00
CA LEU A 139 8.56 14.60 -3.37
C LEU A 139 7.90 15.83 -2.74
N PRO A 140 6.58 16.00 -2.86
CA PRO A 140 5.88 17.11 -2.19
C PRO A 140 5.83 16.94 -0.66
N THR A 141 6.03 15.72 -0.16
CA THR A 141 6.04 15.35 1.26
C THR A 141 6.87 14.09 1.46
N SER A 142 7.51 13.96 2.62
CA SER A 142 8.22 12.75 3.05
C SER A 142 7.32 11.72 3.75
N ALA A 143 6.04 12.02 3.93
CA ALA A 143 5.04 11.13 4.52
C ALA A 143 3.74 11.14 3.72
N LEU A 144 3.10 9.97 3.59
CA LEU A 144 1.82 9.85 2.89
C LEU A 144 0.64 9.99 3.86
N GLY A 145 -0.19 11.00 3.62
CA GLY A 145 -1.46 11.19 4.33
C GLY A 145 -2.58 10.27 3.83
N SER A 146 -3.83 10.58 4.18
CA SER A 146 -5.01 9.79 3.75
C SER A 146 -5.36 9.91 2.27
N GLY A 147 -4.88 10.96 1.60
CA GLY A 147 -5.15 11.24 0.20
C GLY A 147 -4.18 10.56 -0.78
N SER A 148 -4.33 10.92 -2.05
CA SER A 148 -3.36 10.58 -3.10
C SER A 148 -2.30 11.66 -3.20
N THR A 149 -1.06 11.25 -3.41
CA THR A 149 0.07 12.15 -3.69
C THR A 149 0.53 11.95 -5.12
N ILE A 150 0.42 12.99 -5.95
CA ILE A 150 0.95 12.95 -7.33
C ILE A 150 2.42 13.33 -7.27
N VAL A 151 3.28 12.45 -7.75
CA VAL A 151 4.72 12.68 -7.87
C VAL A 151 5.07 12.87 -9.34
N ARG A 152 5.69 13.99 -9.67
CA ARG A 152 6.19 14.30 -11.02
C ARG A 152 7.62 13.79 -11.16
N LEU A 153 7.90 13.08 -12.23
CA LEU A 153 9.25 12.57 -12.52
C LEU A 153 10.06 13.65 -13.24
N PRO A 154 11.40 13.70 -13.04
CA PRO A 154 12.27 14.68 -13.70
C PRO A 154 12.31 14.50 -15.23
N ALA A 155 12.12 13.27 -15.70
CA ALA A 155 11.94 12.91 -17.09
C ALA A 155 10.95 11.73 -17.19
N PRO A 156 10.30 11.50 -18.35
CA PRO A 156 9.50 10.30 -18.56
C PRO A 156 10.32 9.03 -18.33
N ALA A 157 9.86 8.15 -17.45
CA ALA A 157 10.61 6.97 -17.06
C ALA A 157 9.71 5.74 -16.88
N ARG A 158 10.32 4.55 -17.01
CA ARG A 158 9.65 3.25 -16.81
C ARG A 158 9.98 2.63 -15.46
N ASP A 159 11.11 2.99 -14.89
CA ASP A 159 11.61 2.43 -13.63
C ASP A 159 11.55 3.48 -12.53
N LEU A 160 11.01 3.07 -11.39
CA LEU A 160 10.92 3.87 -10.17
C LEU A 160 11.30 2.98 -8.98
N SER A 161 12.09 3.51 -8.06
CA SER A 161 12.39 2.89 -6.77
C SER A 161 11.91 3.83 -5.67
N LEU A 162 11.10 3.31 -4.78
CA LEU A 162 10.65 3.98 -3.57
C LEU A 162 11.31 3.31 -2.38
N ARG A 163 11.69 4.13 -1.40
CA ARG A 163 12.19 3.67 -0.13
C ARG A 163 11.48 4.41 0.98
N TYR A 164 10.97 3.70 1.96
CA TYR A 164 10.21 4.32 3.04
C TYR A 164 10.17 3.43 4.27
N ARG A 165 9.75 4.03 5.38
CA ARG A 165 9.45 3.31 6.62
C ARG A 165 7.95 3.18 6.77
N LEU A 166 7.50 1.97 7.09
CA LEU A 166 6.12 1.65 7.37
C LEU A 166 5.92 1.51 8.88
N GLN A 167 5.09 2.38 9.45
CA GLN A 167 4.75 2.42 10.87
C GLN A 167 3.28 2.08 11.09
N ALA A 168 2.92 1.71 12.32
CA ALA A 168 1.54 1.39 12.69
C ALA A 168 0.87 0.36 11.73
N ALA A 169 1.68 -0.54 11.17
CA ALA A 169 1.23 -1.62 10.30
C ALA A 169 1.00 -2.93 11.08
N THR A 170 1.32 -2.93 12.37
CA THR A 170 1.30 -4.10 13.23
C THR A 170 0.08 -4.11 14.13
N THR A 171 -0.46 -5.29 14.36
CA THR A 171 -1.43 -5.59 15.42
C THR A 171 -0.89 -6.73 16.27
N ARG A 172 -1.21 -6.75 17.56
CA ARG A 172 -0.88 -7.90 18.39
C ARG A 172 -1.77 -9.07 17.97
N SER A 173 -1.17 -10.24 17.75
CA SER A 173 -1.96 -11.44 17.50
C SER A 173 -2.59 -11.93 18.82
N THR A 174 -3.91 -12.17 18.83
CA THR A 174 -4.62 -12.72 19.99
C THR A 174 -5.55 -13.86 19.56
N PRO A 175 -5.42 -15.06 20.14
CA PRO A 175 -4.43 -15.49 21.12
C PRO A 175 -3.06 -15.75 20.47
N ALA A 176 -1.97 -15.17 20.99
CA ALA A 176 -0.61 -15.49 20.57
C ALA A 176 0.43 -15.21 21.67
N PRO A 177 1.63 -15.83 21.60
CA PRO A 177 2.74 -15.51 22.49
C PRO A 177 3.08 -14.01 22.50
N ILE A 178 3.67 -13.53 23.61
CA ILE A 178 4.23 -12.18 23.68
C ILE A 178 5.24 -12.02 22.55
N GLY A 179 5.20 -10.86 21.87
CA GLY A 179 6.09 -10.55 20.74
C GLY A 179 5.53 -10.94 19.36
N ARG A 180 4.48 -11.77 19.26
CA ARG A 180 3.87 -12.08 17.97
C ARG A 180 2.92 -10.98 17.48
N VAL A 181 3.17 -10.49 16.27
CA VAL A 181 2.36 -9.48 15.60
C VAL A 181 1.93 -9.95 14.20
N LEU A 182 0.81 -9.39 13.71
CA LEU A 182 0.45 -9.46 12.30
C LEU A 182 0.76 -8.12 11.65
N VAL A 183 1.26 -8.15 10.43
CA VAL A 183 1.70 -6.95 9.70
C VAL A 183 1.07 -6.94 8.32
N GLY A 184 0.33 -5.87 8.00
CA GLY A 184 -0.20 -5.68 6.67
C GLY A 184 0.78 -4.95 5.75
N LEU A 185 1.10 -5.56 4.62
CA LEU A 185 1.96 -5.03 3.56
C LEU A 185 1.16 -4.92 2.26
N ALA A 186 1.28 -3.80 1.57
CA ALA A 186 0.76 -3.62 0.21
C ALA A 186 1.56 -2.53 -0.51
N PRO A 187 1.64 -2.56 -1.86
CA PRO A 187 2.25 -1.48 -2.63
C PRO A 187 1.61 -0.11 -2.37
N ILE A 188 2.43 0.94 -2.35
CA ILE A 188 1.98 2.33 -2.21
C ILE A 188 1.80 3.03 -3.55
N THR A 189 2.41 2.51 -4.62
CA THR A 189 2.19 3.05 -5.97
C THR A 189 0.82 2.63 -6.48
N THR A 190 0.06 3.60 -6.97
CA THR A 190 -1.18 3.42 -7.74
C THR A 190 -0.91 3.77 -9.22
N GLY A 191 -1.39 2.97 -10.17
CA GLY A 191 -1.13 3.13 -11.60
C GLY A 191 -0.15 2.11 -12.23
N ALA A 192 0.80 1.54 -11.48
CA ALA A 192 1.58 0.40 -11.97
C ALA A 192 0.68 -0.78 -12.41
N THR A 193 0.86 -1.26 -13.64
CA THR A 193 0.17 -2.46 -14.15
C THR A 193 1.07 -3.68 -13.99
N GLY A 194 0.47 -4.87 -14.03
CA GLY A 194 1.19 -6.14 -13.92
C GLY A 194 1.15 -6.75 -12.53
N ALA A 195 1.91 -7.84 -12.39
CA ALA A 195 1.94 -8.63 -11.16
C ALA A 195 2.75 -7.96 -10.05
N VAL A 196 2.47 -8.37 -8.81
CA VAL A 196 3.17 -7.93 -7.62
C VAL A 196 3.92 -9.11 -6.99
N MET A 197 5.19 -8.91 -6.68
CA MET A 197 6.00 -9.82 -5.87
C MET A 197 6.31 -9.14 -4.54
N ILE A 198 6.14 -9.86 -3.43
CA ILE A 198 6.45 -9.37 -2.08
C ILE A 198 7.46 -10.31 -1.44
N ASP A 199 8.59 -9.77 -1.00
CA ASP A 199 9.57 -10.46 -0.18
C ASP A 199 9.59 -9.81 1.21
N VAL A 200 9.55 -10.63 2.26
CA VAL A 200 9.72 -10.20 3.65
C VAL A 200 10.95 -10.90 4.21
N VAL A 201 11.94 -10.12 4.64
CA VAL A 201 13.25 -10.61 5.09
C VAL A 201 13.33 -10.51 6.60
N GLY A 202 13.72 -11.59 7.28
CA GLY A 202 13.99 -11.59 8.71
C GLY A 202 13.78 -12.96 9.38
N ALA A 203 14.54 -13.22 10.45
CA ALA A 203 14.45 -14.48 11.19
C ALA A 203 13.15 -14.65 11.99
N GLY A 204 12.45 -13.55 12.29
CA GLY A 204 11.18 -13.56 13.01
C GLY A 204 9.96 -13.84 12.13
N ILE A 205 10.10 -13.94 10.80
CA ILE A 205 8.96 -14.13 9.90
C ILE A 205 8.50 -15.60 9.95
N ARG A 206 7.22 -15.82 10.20
CA ARG A 206 6.61 -17.15 10.39
C ARG A 206 5.76 -17.61 9.22
N ASN A 207 5.07 -16.69 8.57
CA ASN A 207 4.17 -16.99 7.47
C ASN A 207 3.79 -15.72 6.71
N LEU A 208 3.37 -15.87 5.45
CA LEU A 208 2.67 -14.85 4.67
C LEU A 208 1.29 -15.37 4.25
N VAL A 209 0.27 -14.54 4.47
CA VAL A 209 -1.12 -14.80 4.09
C VAL A 209 -1.58 -13.78 3.05
N CYS A 210 -2.22 -14.23 1.98
CA CYS A 210 -2.79 -13.42 0.92
C CYS A 210 -4.33 -13.50 0.99
N PRO A 211 -4.98 -12.64 1.78
CA PRO A 211 -6.37 -12.80 2.16
C PRO A 211 -7.38 -12.57 1.02
N GLN A 212 -6.96 -11.92 -0.07
CA GLN A 212 -7.79 -11.76 -1.28
C GLN A 212 -7.72 -12.94 -2.25
N LEU A 213 -6.91 -13.97 -1.96
CA LEU A 213 -6.91 -15.22 -2.71
C LEU A 213 -8.01 -16.15 -2.18
N ASP A 214 -8.33 -17.16 -2.98
CA ASP A 214 -9.21 -18.26 -2.57
C ASP A 214 -8.68 -18.94 -1.31
N VAL A 215 -9.58 -19.46 -0.48
CA VAL A 215 -9.26 -20.04 0.84
C VAL A 215 -8.11 -21.05 0.80
N THR A 216 -8.05 -21.88 -0.24
CA THR A 216 -7.00 -22.89 -0.42
C THR A 216 -5.63 -22.31 -0.79
N ALA A 217 -5.57 -21.07 -1.25
CA ALA A 217 -4.36 -20.35 -1.65
C ALA A 217 -4.02 -19.19 -0.69
N GLN A 218 -4.80 -18.97 0.37
CA GLN A 218 -4.57 -17.87 1.31
C GLN A 218 -3.21 -17.98 2.03
N VAL A 219 -2.71 -19.18 2.29
CA VAL A 219 -1.32 -19.36 2.73
C VAL A 219 -0.43 -19.33 1.48
N CYS A 220 0.06 -18.14 1.15
CA CYS A 220 0.76 -17.87 -0.10
C CYS A 220 2.28 -17.71 0.06
N GLY A 221 2.77 -17.68 1.29
CA GLY A 221 4.19 -17.53 1.59
C GLY A 221 5.01 -18.78 1.31
N VAL A 222 6.14 -18.60 0.63
CA VAL A 222 7.18 -19.64 0.47
C VAL A 222 8.47 -19.14 1.10
N GLN A 223 9.05 -19.91 2.02
CA GLN A 223 10.31 -19.56 2.69
C GLN A 223 11.53 -20.07 1.91
N ARG A 224 12.56 -19.21 1.80
CA ARG A 224 13.90 -19.56 1.32
C ARG A 224 14.95 -18.86 2.17
N GLY A 225 15.65 -19.61 3.00
CA GLY A 225 16.56 -19.04 3.99
C GLY A 225 15.80 -18.10 4.95
N GLN A 226 16.24 -16.84 5.02
CA GLN A 226 15.63 -15.79 5.85
C GLN A 226 14.57 -14.95 5.13
N THR A 227 14.18 -15.34 3.91
CA THR A 227 13.22 -14.61 3.09
C THR A 227 11.94 -15.41 2.93
N TRP A 228 10.81 -14.76 3.18
CA TRP A 228 9.49 -15.24 2.78
C TRP A 228 9.02 -14.50 1.55
N SER A 229 8.61 -15.22 0.53
CA SER A 229 8.11 -14.64 -0.73
C SER A 229 6.64 -14.95 -0.94
N ALA A 230 5.90 -13.98 -1.47
CA ALA A 230 4.53 -14.14 -1.97
C ALA A 230 4.44 -13.59 -3.41
N GLY A 231 3.70 -14.31 -4.26
CA GLY A 231 3.42 -13.93 -5.64
C GLY A 231 4.02 -14.83 -6.72
N PRO A 232 3.74 -14.55 -8.00
CA PRO A 232 3.16 -13.28 -8.50
C PRO A 232 1.69 -13.12 -8.13
N LEU A 233 1.31 -11.97 -7.58
CA LEU A 233 -0.07 -11.63 -7.21
C LEU A 233 -0.67 -10.65 -8.20
N ALA A 234 -1.97 -10.76 -8.48
CA ALA A 234 -2.70 -9.67 -9.10
C ALA A 234 -2.70 -8.45 -8.15
N ARG A 235 -2.78 -7.25 -8.72
CA ARG A 235 -2.60 -6.02 -7.92
C ARG A 235 -3.67 -5.82 -6.85
N ASP A 236 -4.93 -6.07 -7.20
CA ASP A 236 -6.07 -6.05 -6.28
C ASP A 236 -6.00 -7.14 -5.20
N GLN A 237 -5.19 -8.17 -5.44
CA GLN A 237 -4.91 -9.26 -4.50
C GLN A 237 -3.55 -9.14 -3.79
N SER A 238 -2.85 -8.02 -3.94
CA SER A 238 -1.46 -7.86 -3.50
C SER A 238 -1.29 -7.37 -2.06
N ALA A 239 -2.34 -7.37 -1.24
CA ALA A 239 -2.15 -7.16 0.19
C ALA A 239 -1.71 -8.48 0.82
N VAL A 240 -0.65 -8.43 1.62
CA VAL A 240 -0.09 -9.59 2.32
C VAL A 240 -0.07 -9.31 3.81
N ILE A 241 -0.41 -10.32 4.60
CA ILE A 241 -0.26 -10.29 6.05
C ILE A 241 0.95 -11.15 6.41
N ALA A 242 1.97 -10.54 6.98
CA ALA A 242 3.10 -11.25 7.57
C ALA A 242 2.81 -11.54 9.04
N GLN A 243 3.05 -12.78 9.46
CA GLN A 243 3.13 -13.15 10.87
C GLN A 243 4.59 -13.02 11.33
N VAL A 244 4.84 -12.20 12.34
CA VAL A 244 6.20 -11.86 12.78
C VAL A 244 6.31 -12.04 14.29
N ASP A 245 7.35 -12.75 14.72
CA ASP A 245 7.80 -12.75 16.11
C ASP A 245 8.85 -11.64 16.27
N LEU A 246 8.49 -10.58 16.99
CA LEU A 246 9.40 -9.48 17.34
C LEU A 246 10.28 -9.89 18.53
N PRO A 247 11.52 -9.38 18.61
CA PRO A 247 12.36 -9.60 19.78
C PRO A 247 11.68 -9.07 21.05
N SER A 248 11.90 -9.74 22.17
CA SER A 248 11.40 -9.29 23.47
C SER A 248 11.96 -7.90 23.79
N PRO A 249 11.14 -6.97 24.33
CA PRO A 249 11.65 -5.69 24.81
C PRO A 249 12.78 -5.94 25.84
N GLY A 250 14.00 -5.48 25.55
CA GLY A 250 15.16 -5.60 26.45
C GLY A 250 16.05 -6.84 26.24
N GLY A 251 15.78 -7.68 25.25
CA GLY A 251 16.69 -8.76 24.84
C GLY A 251 17.54 -8.31 23.65
N SER A 252 18.73 -7.77 23.91
CA SER A 252 19.76 -7.48 22.90
C SER A 252 21.01 -8.29 23.18
#